data_AF-A0A7G3BRF4-F1
#
_entry.id   AF-A0A7G3BRF4-F1
#
_cell.length_a   1.000
_cell.length_b   1.000
_cell.length_c   1.000
_cell.angle_alpha   90.00
_cell.angle_beta   90.00
_cell.angle_gamma   90.00
#
_symmetry.space_group_name_H-M   'P 1'
#
loop_
_entity.id
_entity.type
_entity.pdbx_description
1 polymer ?
#
loop_
_entity_poly.entity_id
_entity_poly.type
_entity_poly.pdbx_seq_one_letter_code
_entity_poly.pdbx_strand_id
1 'polypeptide(L)'
;MVASNRKYLEEIFPQIPLGESYSLLECDFYDTHHRYFNQIDDNYLSAINMTAEDLILKYNFQWPEFYTNAALKAASTRSRPQEGINTWKDVNYEYLYYFGNSCSFLDTNGFKFFLTAAMYQYLTFPEKNYSFIDSFIYRLDSQLGKDHYVFNAPQKKFIELFLKDNT
;
A
#
# COMPACT_ATOMS: atom_id res chain seq x y z
N MET A 1 -12.20 -7.32 -22.62
CA MET A 1 -11.81 -6.08 -21.94
C MET A 1 -10.89 -6.34 -20.76
N VAL A 2 -11.30 -7.10 -19.74
CA VAL A 2 -10.52 -7.38 -18.51
C VAL A 2 -9.09 -7.92 -18.76
N ALA A 3 -8.93 -8.90 -19.65
CA ALA A 3 -7.60 -9.45 -19.98
C ALA A 3 -6.66 -8.43 -20.67
N SER A 4 -7.22 -7.50 -21.45
CA SER A 4 -6.45 -6.42 -22.10
C SER A 4 -6.00 -5.38 -21.08
N ASN A 5 -6.87 -5.02 -20.14
CA ASN A 5 -6.57 -4.04 -19.10
C ASN A 5 -5.55 -4.58 -18.09
N ARG A 6 -5.59 -5.88 -17.77
CA ARG A 6 -4.58 -6.50 -16.90
C ARG A 6 -3.20 -6.50 -17.54
N LYS A 7 -3.10 -6.92 -18.81
CA LYS A 7 -1.82 -6.90 -19.54
C LYS A 7 -1.26 -5.48 -19.62
N TYR A 8 -2.13 -4.50 -19.91
CA TYR A 8 -1.73 -3.10 -19.99
C TYR A 8 -1.30 -2.53 -18.62
N LEU A 9 -1.93 -2.93 -17.52
CA LEU A 9 -1.49 -2.59 -16.16
C LEU A 9 -0.05 -3.06 -15.91
N GLU A 10 0.24 -4.32 -16.24
CA GLU A 10 1.57 -4.93 -16.05
C GLU A 10 2.67 -4.26 -16.88
N GLU A 11 2.32 -3.73 -18.06
CA GLU A 11 3.25 -2.99 -18.93
C GLU A 11 3.57 -1.59 -18.40
N ILE A 12 2.60 -0.92 -17.77
CA ILE A 12 2.73 0.47 -17.31
C ILE A 12 3.25 0.56 -15.87
N PHE A 13 2.96 -0.43 -15.05
CA PHE A 13 3.40 -0.52 -13.67
C PHE A 13 4.43 -1.64 -13.53
N PRO A 14 5.74 -1.31 -13.44
CA PRO A 14 6.77 -2.33 -13.38
C PRO A 14 6.63 -3.16 -12.09
N GLN A 15 7.00 -4.44 -12.18
CA GLN A 15 7.12 -5.32 -11.01
C GLN A 15 8.51 -5.13 -10.41
N ILE A 16 8.74 -3.96 -9.83
CA ILE A 16 10.01 -3.70 -9.16
C ILE A 16 10.05 -4.53 -7.87
N PRO A 17 11.12 -5.32 -7.65
CA PRO A 17 11.31 -6.00 -6.37
C PRO A 17 11.28 -5.00 -5.23
N LEU A 18 10.53 -5.31 -4.18
CA LEU A 18 10.59 -4.55 -2.95
C LEU A 18 12.00 -4.70 -2.36
N GLY A 19 12.65 -3.58 -2.03
CA GLY A 19 13.92 -3.61 -1.30
C GLY A 19 13.76 -4.22 0.10
N GLU A 20 14.85 -4.60 0.76
CA GLU A 20 14.86 -5.31 2.06
C GLU A 20 14.54 -4.42 3.28
N SER A 21 13.79 -3.34 3.10
CA SER A 21 13.49 -2.36 4.15
C SER A 21 12.28 -2.80 5.02
N TYR A 22 11.70 -1.85 5.77
CA TYR A 22 10.54 -2.01 6.66
C TYR A 22 9.44 -2.87 6.05
N SER A 23 8.84 -3.74 6.86
CA SER A 23 7.64 -4.49 6.44
C SER A 23 6.53 -3.55 5.95
N LEU A 24 5.67 -4.01 5.05
CA LEU A 24 4.58 -3.18 4.53
C LEU A 24 3.60 -2.76 5.64
N LEU A 25 3.41 -3.61 6.63
CA LEU A 25 2.57 -3.33 7.79
C LEU A 25 3.18 -2.30 8.74
N GLU A 26 4.51 -2.31 8.92
CA GLU A 26 5.22 -1.23 9.63
C GLU A 26 5.09 0.11 8.87
N CYS A 27 5.22 0.08 7.54
CA CYS A 27 4.99 1.27 6.71
C CYS A 27 3.55 1.82 6.86
N ASP A 28 2.54 0.95 6.95
CA ASP A 28 1.12 1.36 7.09
C ASP A 28 0.90 2.11 8.39
N PHE A 29 1.48 1.56 9.46
CA PHE A 29 1.41 2.15 10.77
C PHE A 29 1.99 3.57 10.77
N TYR A 30 3.21 3.71 10.23
CA TYR A 30 3.88 5.00 10.15
C TYR A 30 3.14 5.99 9.25
N ASP A 31 2.62 5.56 8.11
CA ASP A 31 1.92 6.46 7.23
C ASP A 31 0.59 6.94 7.84
N THR A 32 -0.18 6.02 8.42
CA THR A 32 -1.46 6.34 9.08
C THR A 32 -1.29 7.36 10.21
N HIS A 33 -0.20 7.28 10.98
CA HIS A 33 -0.01 8.10 12.18
C HIS A 33 0.93 9.29 11.99
N HIS A 34 1.87 9.20 11.05
CA HIS A 34 2.91 10.22 10.84
C HIS A 34 2.94 10.78 9.42
N ARG A 35 2.23 10.19 8.44
CA ARG A 35 2.17 10.60 7.01
C ARG A 35 3.51 10.66 6.28
N TYR A 36 4.58 10.17 6.90
CA TYR A 36 5.96 10.27 6.40
C TYR A 36 6.76 9.03 6.81
N PHE A 37 6.31 7.83 6.43
CA PHE A 37 6.98 6.59 6.84
C PHE A 37 8.44 6.51 6.39
N ASN A 38 8.77 7.14 5.26
CA ASN A 38 10.14 7.21 4.75
C ASN A 38 11.11 8.03 5.61
N GLN A 39 10.59 8.80 6.56
CA GLN A 39 11.38 9.60 7.50
C GLN A 39 11.55 8.90 8.85
N ILE A 40 10.82 7.81 9.11
CA ILE A 40 10.91 7.05 10.36
C ILE A 40 11.92 5.93 10.18
N ASP A 41 13.19 6.33 10.02
CA ASP A 41 14.31 5.42 9.89
C ASP A 41 15.02 5.16 11.22
N ASP A 42 16.07 4.34 11.18
CA ASP A 42 16.86 4.02 12.38
C ASP A 42 17.53 5.27 12.97
N ASN A 43 17.85 6.26 12.14
CA ASN A 43 18.41 7.53 12.60
C ASN A 43 17.36 8.36 13.34
N TYR A 44 16.14 8.44 12.81
CA TYR A 44 15.02 9.12 13.44
C TYR A 44 14.68 8.47 14.78
N LEU A 45 14.55 7.14 14.81
CA LEU A 45 14.23 6.39 16.03
C LEU A 45 15.30 6.54 17.11
N SER A 46 16.57 6.50 16.70
CA SER A 46 17.70 6.80 17.57
C SER A 46 17.65 8.25 18.11
N ALA A 47 17.33 9.22 17.26
CA ALA A 47 17.23 10.64 17.66
C ALA A 47 16.14 10.90 18.70
N ILE A 48 15.05 10.12 18.69
CA ILE A 48 13.96 10.23 19.68
C ILE A 48 14.09 9.23 20.83
N ASN A 49 15.17 8.43 20.87
CA ASN A 49 15.42 7.39 21.86
C ASN A 49 14.25 6.41 22.02
N MET A 50 13.72 5.90 20.90
CA MET A 50 12.65 4.91 20.85
C MET A 50 12.99 3.80 19.86
N THR A 51 12.54 2.58 20.13
CA THR A 51 12.49 1.52 19.12
C THR A 51 11.25 1.66 18.22
N ALA A 52 11.20 0.95 17.10
CA ALA A 52 9.99 0.87 16.28
C ALA A 52 8.79 0.31 17.05
N GLU A 53 9.04 -0.69 17.92
CA GLU A 53 8.01 -1.27 18.80
C GLU A 53 7.51 -0.24 19.81
N ASP A 54 8.40 0.52 20.45
CA ASP A 54 8.02 1.58 21.39
C ASP A 54 7.17 2.64 20.71
N LEU A 55 7.53 3.00 19.47
CA LEU A 55 6.77 3.95 18.68
C LEU A 55 5.37 3.41 18.38
N ILE A 56 5.26 2.14 17.97
CA ILE A 56 3.96 1.50 17.71
C ILE A 56 3.07 1.49 18.96
N LEU A 57 3.62 1.06 20.10
CA LEU A 57 2.88 1.01 21.37
C LEU A 57 2.43 2.39 21.83
N LYS A 58 3.28 3.41 21.66
CA LYS A 58 2.96 4.79 22.02
C LYS A 58 1.80 5.38 21.21
N TYR A 59 1.69 5.01 19.94
CA TYR A 59 0.69 5.53 19.00
C TYR A 59 -0.44 4.54 18.71
N ASN A 60 -0.63 3.49 19.52
CA ASN A 60 -1.64 2.44 19.35
C ASN A 60 -3.10 2.95 19.56
N PHE A 61 -3.51 3.95 18.77
CA PHE A 61 -4.81 4.60 18.85
C PHE A 61 -5.90 3.64 18.35
N GLN A 62 -6.46 2.87 19.29
CA GLN A 62 -7.73 2.15 19.14
C GLN A 62 -7.78 1.05 18.08
N TRP A 63 -6.63 0.58 17.59
CA TRP A 63 -6.59 -0.56 16.69
C TRP A 63 -6.95 -1.87 17.42
N PRO A 64 -7.65 -2.81 16.76
CA PRO A 64 -7.87 -4.12 17.33
C PRO A 64 -6.55 -4.82 17.69
N GLU A 65 -6.55 -5.58 18.78
CA GLU A 65 -5.36 -6.26 19.32
C GLU A 65 -4.61 -7.11 18.28
N PHE A 66 -5.35 -7.76 17.37
CA PHE A 66 -4.76 -8.55 16.29
C PHE A 66 -3.85 -7.69 15.40
N TYR A 67 -4.26 -6.46 15.11
CA TYR A 67 -3.51 -5.57 14.25
C TYR A 67 -2.25 -5.10 14.99
N THR A 68 -2.38 -4.65 16.24
CA THR A 68 -1.23 -4.22 17.05
C THR A 68 -0.18 -5.32 17.13
N ASN A 69 -0.58 -6.57 17.36
CA ASN A 69 0.34 -7.71 17.42
C ASN A 69 1.04 -7.98 16.07
N ALA A 70 0.32 -7.81 14.95
CA ALA A 70 0.91 -7.91 13.63
C ALA A 70 1.95 -6.79 13.41
N ALA A 71 1.66 -5.55 13.81
CA ALA A 71 2.57 -4.40 13.73
C ALA A 71 3.85 -4.60 14.54
N LEU A 72 3.72 -5.08 15.78
CA LEU A 72 4.88 -5.37 16.61
C LEU A 72 5.75 -6.48 16.02
N LYS A 73 5.14 -7.55 15.49
CA LYS A 73 5.90 -8.60 14.79
C LYS A 73 6.59 -8.08 13.54
N ALA A 74 5.95 -7.19 12.80
CA ALA A 74 6.51 -6.61 11.59
C ALA A 74 7.68 -5.67 11.92
N ALA A 75 7.55 -4.87 12.97
CA ALA A 75 8.60 -4.00 13.49
C ALA A 75 9.77 -4.73 14.15
N SER A 76 9.52 -5.88 14.79
CA SER A 76 10.60 -6.67 15.42
C SER A 76 11.46 -7.37 14.38
N THR A 77 10.85 -7.74 13.25
CA THR A 77 11.51 -8.48 12.18
C THR A 77 12.07 -7.57 11.11
N ARG A 78 11.49 -6.38 10.92
CA ARG A 78 11.81 -5.39 9.88
C ARG A 78 12.11 -6.01 8.53
N SER A 79 11.36 -7.05 8.21
CA SER A 79 11.67 -7.93 7.09
C SER A 79 10.39 -8.19 6.31
N ARG A 80 10.28 -7.55 5.14
CA ARG A 80 9.27 -7.84 4.12
C ARG A 80 9.21 -9.32 3.72
N PRO A 81 10.33 -10.09 3.64
CA PRO A 81 10.29 -11.53 3.36
C PRO A 81 9.31 -12.36 4.20
N GLN A 82 9.02 -11.95 5.44
CA GLN A 82 8.04 -12.68 6.28
C GLN A 82 6.59 -12.55 5.80
N GLU A 83 6.29 -11.54 4.98
CA GLU A 83 4.98 -11.33 4.37
C GLU A 83 4.79 -12.19 3.11
N GLY A 84 5.88 -12.75 2.55
CA GLY A 84 5.83 -13.50 1.29
C GLY A 84 5.55 -12.61 0.07
N ILE A 85 5.75 -11.30 0.20
CA ILE A 85 5.41 -10.30 -0.81
C ILE A 85 6.70 -9.72 -1.41
N ASN A 86 6.99 -10.02 -2.67
CA ASN A 86 8.19 -9.54 -3.37
C ASN A 86 7.87 -8.39 -4.34
N THR A 87 6.67 -8.42 -4.92
CA THR A 87 6.15 -7.45 -5.88
C THR A 87 4.68 -7.15 -5.58
N TRP A 88 4.11 -6.11 -6.22
CA TRP A 88 2.71 -5.74 -6.00
C TRP A 88 1.72 -6.84 -6.44
N LYS A 89 2.16 -7.80 -7.27
CA LYS A 89 1.33 -8.96 -7.66
C LYS A 89 1.15 -9.98 -6.55
N ASP A 90 2.10 -10.05 -5.61
CA ASP A 90 2.07 -11.03 -4.53
C ASP A 90 1.09 -10.61 -3.41
N VAL A 91 0.60 -9.37 -3.45
CA VAL A 91 -0.41 -8.86 -2.54
C VAL A 91 -1.75 -9.51 -2.85
N ASN A 92 -2.29 -10.23 -1.86
CA ASN A 92 -3.59 -10.86 -1.98
C ASN A 92 -4.74 -9.92 -1.54
N TYR A 93 -5.97 -10.34 -1.82
CA TYR A 93 -7.17 -9.57 -1.47
C TYR A 93 -7.30 -9.33 0.03
N GLU A 94 -7.01 -10.31 0.88
CA GLU A 94 -7.12 -10.19 2.34
C GLU A 94 -6.20 -9.09 2.86
N TYR A 95 -4.97 -9.05 2.34
CA TYR A 95 -4.00 -8.02 2.63
C TYR A 95 -4.52 -6.63 2.23
N LEU A 96 -5.08 -6.49 1.02
CA LEU A 96 -5.70 -5.23 0.60
C LEU A 96 -6.89 -4.84 1.49
N TYR A 97 -7.75 -5.80 1.85
CA TYR A 97 -8.93 -5.54 2.67
C TYR A 97 -8.56 -4.98 4.05
N TYR A 98 -7.52 -5.52 4.68
CA TYR A 98 -7.08 -5.09 6.01
C TYR A 98 -6.21 -3.81 6.00
N PHE A 99 -5.41 -3.59 4.94
CA PHE A 99 -4.38 -2.53 4.93
C PHE A 99 -4.60 -1.47 3.83
N GLY A 100 -5.54 -1.68 2.91
CA GLY A 100 -5.79 -0.79 1.77
C GLY A 100 -6.57 0.48 2.10
N ASN A 101 -7.05 0.61 3.34
CA ASN A 101 -7.74 1.81 3.81
C ASN A 101 -6.80 2.98 4.10
N SER A 102 -5.49 2.81 3.91
CA SER A 102 -4.51 3.90 3.85
C SER A 102 -3.82 3.78 2.50
N CYS A 103 -4.39 4.34 1.43
CA CYS A 103 -3.85 4.22 0.06
C CYS A 103 -2.46 4.87 -0.14
N SER A 104 -1.86 5.36 0.92
CA SER A 104 -0.63 6.11 0.98
C SER A 104 0.55 5.15 1.19
N PHE A 105 0.88 4.42 0.13
CA PHE A 105 2.14 3.71 0.08
C PHE A 105 2.89 4.16 -1.15
N LEU A 106 3.70 5.19 -0.91
CA LEU A 106 4.74 5.67 -1.79
C LEU A 106 6.06 5.23 -1.18
N ASP A 107 6.63 4.09 -1.60
CA ASP A 107 8.05 3.83 -1.31
C ASP A 107 8.89 5.08 -1.64
N THR A 108 10.04 5.27 -0.99
CA THR A 108 10.97 6.40 -1.26
C THR A 108 11.35 6.53 -2.73
N ASN A 109 11.21 5.47 -3.50
CA ASN A 109 11.38 5.42 -4.95
C ASN A 109 10.09 5.71 -5.76
N GLY A 110 9.03 6.23 -5.11
CA GLY A 110 7.77 6.66 -5.72
C GLY A 110 6.79 5.53 -6.08
N PHE A 111 6.92 4.34 -5.47
CA PHE A 111 6.15 3.17 -5.91
C PHE A 111 4.78 3.07 -5.24
N LYS A 112 3.71 3.03 -6.06
CA LYS A 112 2.30 2.84 -5.67
C LYS A 112 1.95 1.37 -5.52
N PHE A 113 2.57 0.74 -4.55
CA PHE A 113 2.52 -0.70 -4.38
C PHE A 113 1.07 -1.21 -4.23
N PHE A 114 0.28 -0.56 -3.39
CA PHE A 114 -1.10 -0.99 -3.09
C PHE A 114 -2.11 -0.57 -4.16
N LEU A 115 -1.89 0.55 -4.85
CA LEU A 115 -2.78 0.97 -5.93
C LEU A 115 -2.77 -0.05 -7.08
N THR A 116 -1.57 -0.40 -7.55
CA THR A 116 -1.41 -1.36 -8.63
C THR A 116 -1.87 -2.74 -8.20
N ALA A 117 -1.56 -3.16 -6.97
CA ALA A 117 -2.07 -4.39 -6.39
C ALA A 117 -3.61 -4.44 -6.37
N ALA A 118 -4.27 -3.36 -5.94
CA ALA A 118 -5.72 -3.27 -5.89
C ALA A 118 -6.35 -3.30 -7.29
N MET A 119 -5.82 -2.54 -8.25
CA MET A 119 -6.25 -2.61 -9.65
C MET A 119 -6.03 -4.01 -10.24
N TYR A 120 -4.94 -4.67 -9.90
CA TYR A 120 -4.65 -6.03 -10.35
C TYR A 120 -5.63 -7.05 -9.77
N GLN A 121 -5.86 -7.02 -8.46
CA GLN A 121 -6.81 -7.91 -7.79
C GLN A 121 -8.22 -7.69 -8.34
N TYR A 122 -8.62 -6.44 -8.57
CA TYR A 122 -9.89 -6.07 -9.23
C TYR A 122 -10.04 -6.70 -10.62
N LEU A 123 -9.03 -6.52 -11.48
CA LEU A 123 -9.02 -7.09 -12.82
C LEU A 123 -8.80 -8.61 -12.83
N THR A 124 -8.42 -9.19 -11.69
CA THR A 124 -8.12 -10.61 -11.56
C THR A 124 -9.27 -11.44 -11.05
N PHE A 125 -9.97 -10.92 -10.06
CA PHE A 125 -11.06 -11.60 -9.37
C PHE A 125 -12.29 -10.69 -9.31
N PRO A 126 -12.88 -10.29 -10.45
CA PRO A 126 -14.02 -9.38 -10.48
C PRO A 126 -15.23 -9.90 -9.69
N GLU A 127 -15.35 -11.22 -9.52
CA GLU A 127 -16.37 -11.88 -8.71
C GLU A 127 -16.18 -11.72 -7.19
N LYS A 128 -14.97 -11.33 -6.74
CA LYS A 128 -14.65 -11.05 -5.33
C LYS A 128 -14.75 -9.55 -4.99
N ASN A 129 -15.32 -8.74 -5.88
CA ASN A 129 -15.55 -7.31 -5.67
C ASN A 129 -16.63 -7.07 -4.60
N TYR A 130 -16.23 -7.14 -3.33
CA TYR A 130 -17.01 -6.65 -2.20
C TYR A 130 -16.81 -5.14 -2.00
N SER A 131 -17.61 -4.56 -1.09
CA SER A 131 -17.62 -3.16 -0.63
C SER A 131 -16.27 -2.46 -0.45
N PHE A 132 -15.19 -3.20 -0.15
CA PHE A 132 -13.83 -2.67 -0.09
C PHE A 132 -13.38 -2.05 -1.42
N ILE A 133 -13.72 -2.68 -2.54
CA ILE A 133 -13.29 -2.25 -3.87
C ILE A 133 -14.06 -1.02 -4.34
N ASP A 134 -15.36 -0.95 -4.04
CA ASP A 134 -16.15 0.25 -4.30
C ASP A 134 -15.62 1.44 -3.48
N SER A 135 -15.27 1.19 -2.21
CA SER A 135 -14.61 2.18 -1.36
C SER A 135 -13.23 2.59 -1.90
N PHE A 136 -12.48 1.65 -2.48
CA PHE A 136 -11.19 1.93 -3.11
C PHE A 136 -11.34 2.81 -4.35
N ILE A 137 -12.27 2.48 -5.25
CA ILE A 137 -12.54 3.27 -6.47
C ILE A 137 -12.98 4.68 -6.09
N TYR A 138 -13.95 4.81 -5.18
CA TYR A 138 -14.44 6.10 -4.70
C TYR A 138 -13.32 6.94 -4.08
N ARG A 139 -12.47 6.33 -3.25
CA ARG A 139 -11.36 7.03 -2.63
C ARG A 139 -10.31 7.46 -3.65
N LEU A 140 -9.95 6.56 -4.57
CA LEU A 140 -8.99 6.85 -5.63
C LEU A 140 -9.45 8.07 -6.43
N ASP A 141 -10.70 8.09 -6.87
CA ASP A 141 -11.28 9.23 -7.59
C ASP A 141 -11.20 10.52 -6.76
N SER A 142 -11.55 10.45 -5.46
CA SER A 142 -11.54 11.61 -4.56
C SER A 142 -10.14 12.19 -4.26
N GLN A 143 -9.08 11.37 -4.31
CA GLN A 143 -7.70 11.78 -3.96
C GLN A 143 -6.78 11.93 -5.18
N LEU A 144 -7.15 11.42 -6.35
CA LEU A 144 -6.29 11.39 -7.54
C LEU A 144 -5.71 12.76 -7.89
N GLY A 145 -6.51 13.83 -7.77
CA GLY A 145 -6.07 15.19 -8.02
C GLY A 145 -4.92 15.66 -7.11
N LYS A 146 -4.85 15.17 -5.86
CA LYS A 146 -3.76 15.47 -4.93
C LYS A 146 -2.53 14.64 -5.21
N ASP A 147 -2.71 13.37 -5.58
CA ASP A 147 -1.61 12.43 -5.79
C ASP A 147 -1.08 12.41 -7.23
N HIS A 148 -1.65 13.25 -8.11
CA HIS A 148 -1.30 13.31 -9.54
C HIS A 148 0.19 13.54 -9.79
N TYR A 149 0.89 14.28 -8.92
CA TYR A 149 2.33 14.54 -9.11
C TYR A 149 3.19 13.26 -9.02
N VAL A 150 2.68 12.20 -8.39
CA VAL A 150 3.38 10.93 -8.23
C VAL A 150 3.38 10.11 -9.53
N PHE A 151 2.40 10.31 -10.43
CA PHE A 151 2.22 9.48 -11.62
C PHE A 151 2.84 10.07 -12.88
N ASN A 152 3.54 9.21 -13.64
CA ASN A 152 3.96 9.55 -15.00
C ASN A 152 2.75 9.56 -15.95
N ALA A 153 2.90 10.14 -17.15
CA ALA A 153 1.78 10.31 -18.08
C ALA A 153 1.08 8.99 -18.48
N PRO A 154 1.79 7.89 -18.82
CA PRO A 154 1.15 6.60 -19.07
C PRO A 154 0.33 6.07 -17.88
N GLN A 155 0.87 6.17 -16.66
CA GLN A 155 0.18 5.73 -15.44
C GLN A 155 -1.07 6.55 -15.18
N LYS A 156 -1.01 7.89 -15.32
CA LYS A 156 -2.17 8.77 -15.19
C LYS A 156 -3.29 8.37 -16.13
N LYS A 157 -2.96 8.22 -17.42
CA LYS A 157 -3.92 7.83 -18.44
C LYS A 157 -4.57 6.48 -18.14
N PHE A 158 -3.80 5.51 -17.66
CA PHE A 158 -4.35 4.22 -17.25
C PHE A 158 -5.34 4.37 -16.10
N ILE A 159 -4.97 5.12 -15.05
CA ILE A 159 -5.81 5.32 -13.86
C ILE A 159 -7.11 6.03 -14.23
N GLU A 160 -7.04 7.08 -15.05
CA GLU A 160 -8.22 7.81 -15.55
C GLU A 160 -9.15 6.88 -16.34
N LEU A 161 -8.61 6.04 -17.22
CA LEU A 161 -9.38 5.04 -17.96
C LEU A 161 -9.99 3.98 -17.04
N PHE A 162 -9.21 3.50 -16.07
CA PHE A 162 -9.66 2.54 -15.08
C PHE A 162 -10.80 3.10 -14.25
N LEU A 163 -10.72 4.34 -13.77
CA LEU A 163 -11.80 4.99 -13.03
C LEU A 163 -13.04 5.12 -13.92
N LYS A 164 -12.89 5.67 -15.13
CA LYS A 164 -14.01 5.85 -16.07
C LYS A 164 -14.78 4.55 -16.37
N ASP A 165 -14.08 3.41 -16.44
CA ASP A 165 -14.69 2.12 -16.71
C ASP A 165 -15.40 1.51 -15.48
N ASN A 166 -15.16 2.04 -14.26
CA ASN A 166 -15.58 1.41 -13.00
C ASN A 166 -16.24 2.37 -11.98
N THR A 167 -16.46 3.64 -12.33
CA THR A 167 -17.37 4.61 -11.66
C THR A 167 -18.60 4.87 -12.51
#